data_AF-A0A1G3M223-F1
#
_entry.id   AF-A0A1G3M223-F1
#
_cell.length_a   1.000
_cell.length_b   1.000
_cell.length_c   1.000
_cell.angle_alpha   90.00
_cell.angle_beta   90.00
_cell.angle_gamma   90.00
#
_symmetry.space_group_name_H-M   'P 1'
#
loop_
_entity.id
_entity.type
_entity.pdbx_description
1 polymer ?
#
loop_
_entity_poly.entity_id
_entity_poly.type
_entity_poly.pdbx_seq_one_letter_code
_entity_poly.pdbx_strand_id
1 'polypeptide(L)'
;MSRKGQTSPRTVTLGLRQRAWWVMRRRISVTLPELLSTLADGTERDAASNLGRYLRALEKAGIIRREAARQPGAATTSNGHIRYQLIINAGRKAPVWRIKSEVVYDPNSGIVYDMEAPLPNPLPQAGEGANEKGINHEE
;
A
#
# COMPACT_ATOMS: atom_id res chain seq x y z
N MET A 1 -27.06 0.55 33.98
CA MET A 1 -27.36 1.88 33.38
C MET A 1 -26.59 2.02 32.08
N SER A 2 -27.22 1.76 30.93
CA SER A 2 -26.59 1.83 29.60
C SER A 2 -26.69 3.24 29.03
N ARG A 3 -25.56 3.86 28.65
CA ARG A 3 -25.58 5.15 27.94
C ARG A 3 -25.61 4.92 26.43
N LYS A 4 -26.77 5.26 25.88
CA LYS A 4 -27.23 5.17 24.48
C LYS A 4 -26.38 6.10 23.61
N GLY A 5 -25.88 5.57 22.49
CA GLY A 5 -25.07 6.30 21.52
C GLY A 5 -25.87 7.39 20.81
N GLN A 6 -25.25 8.57 20.68
CA GLN A 6 -25.70 9.60 19.75
C GLN A 6 -25.16 9.25 18.36
N THR A 7 -26.05 8.83 17.47
CA THR A 7 -25.78 8.73 16.03
C THR A 7 -26.18 10.02 15.37
N SER A 8 -25.24 10.97 15.26
CA SER A 8 -25.32 11.99 14.21
C SER A 8 -25.36 11.27 12.85
N PRO A 9 -26.08 11.80 11.84
CA PRO A 9 -26.00 11.27 10.48
C PRO A 9 -24.53 11.35 10.05
N ARG A 10 -23.85 10.20 10.06
CA ARG A 10 -22.48 10.12 9.58
C ARG A 10 -22.57 10.40 8.08
N THR A 11 -22.20 11.60 7.65
CA THR A 11 -21.58 11.75 6.34
C THR A 11 -20.59 10.60 6.26
N VAL A 12 -20.84 9.65 5.36
CA VAL A 12 -20.00 8.45 5.22
C VAL A 12 -18.71 8.94 4.58
N THR A 13 -17.88 9.64 5.36
CA THR A 13 -16.53 9.94 4.99
C THR A 13 -15.86 8.58 4.91
N LEU A 14 -15.59 8.14 3.68
CA LEU A 14 -14.71 7.01 3.45
C LEU A 14 -13.45 7.29 4.29
N GLY A 15 -13.15 6.42 5.26
CA GLY A 15 -12.10 6.71 6.24
C GLY A 15 -10.75 7.00 5.56
N LEU A 16 -9.85 7.67 6.28
CA LEU A 16 -8.54 8.11 5.76
C LEU A 16 -7.80 7.02 4.94
N ARG A 17 -7.81 5.76 5.41
CA ARG A 17 -7.21 4.61 4.71
C ARG A 17 -7.89 4.28 3.38
N GLN A 18 -9.21 4.38 3.33
CA GLN A 18 -9.99 4.14 2.12
C GLN A 18 -9.74 5.20 1.05
N ARG A 19 -9.57 6.46 1.47
CA ARG A 19 -9.16 7.55 0.57
C ARG A 19 -7.70 7.35 0.10
N ALA A 20 -6.80 6.99 1.01
CA ALA A 20 -5.40 6.68 0.66
C ALA A 20 -5.30 5.54 -0.35
N TRP A 21 -6.04 4.45 -0.13
CA TRP A 21 -6.10 3.34 -1.05
C TRP A 21 -6.59 3.74 -2.44
N TRP A 22 -7.58 4.64 -2.52
CA TRP A 22 -8.05 5.15 -3.79
C TRP A 22 -6.99 5.96 -4.55
N VAL A 23 -6.23 6.80 -3.84
CA VAL A 23 -5.11 7.55 -4.45
C VAL A 23 -4.03 6.60 -4.95
N MET A 24 -3.65 5.59 -4.16
CA MET A 24 -2.66 4.58 -4.54
C MET A 24 -3.05 3.83 -5.81
N ARG A 25 -4.33 3.44 -5.94
CA ARG A 25 -4.81 2.76 -7.15
C ARG A 25 -4.82 3.64 -8.40
N ARG A 26 -4.93 4.96 -8.24
CA ARG A 26 -4.87 5.89 -9.37
C ARG A 26 -3.45 6.23 -9.80
N ARG A 27 -2.55 6.40 -8.84
CA ARG A 27 -1.17 6.87 -9.10
C ARG A 27 -0.16 5.74 -9.25
N ILE A 28 -0.47 4.54 -8.77
CA ILE A 28 0.37 3.33 -8.73
C ILE A 28 1.63 3.48 -7.87
N SER A 29 2.26 4.66 -7.84
CA SER A 29 3.38 4.99 -6.97
C SER A 29 3.11 6.29 -6.23
N VAL A 30 3.35 6.29 -4.91
CA VAL A 30 3.06 7.42 -4.01
C VAL A 30 4.07 7.51 -2.87
N THR A 31 4.17 8.68 -2.28
CA THR A 31 4.89 8.91 -1.01
C THR A 31 3.93 9.23 0.13
N LEU A 32 4.35 9.01 1.38
CA LEU A 32 3.58 9.41 2.57
C LEU A 32 3.20 10.90 2.60
N PRO A 33 4.11 11.87 2.34
CA PRO A 33 3.74 13.28 2.30
C PRO A 33 2.77 13.64 1.19
N GLU A 34 2.82 12.98 0.02
CA GLU A 34 1.83 13.19 -1.03
C GLU A 34 0.44 12.72 -0.60
N LEU A 35 0.34 11.56 0.06
CA LEU A 35 -0.91 11.07 0.61
C LEU A 35 -1.45 12.03 1.67
N LEU A 36 -0.60 12.51 2.58
CA LEU A 36 -1.00 13.48 3.60
C LEU A 36 -1.49 14.78 2.96
N SER A 37 -0.74 15.34 2.01
CA SER A 37 -1.10 16.59 1.33
C SER A 37 -2.40 16.45 0.52
N THR A 38 -2.70 15.26 0.01
CA THR A 38 -3.92 15.01 -0.79
C THR A 38 -5.15 14.73 0.09
N LEU A 39 -4.96 14.24 1.31
CA LEU A 39 -6.03 13.63 2.09
C LEU A 39 -6.30 14.30 3.43
N ALA A 40 -5.26 14.79 4.10
CA ALA A 40 -5.38 15.45 5.37
C ALA A 40 -5.96 16.85 5.13
N ASP A 41 -7.18 17.06 5.62
CA ASP A 41 -7.82 18.38 5.67
C ASP A 41 -7.55 19.09 7.01
N GLY A 42 -6.71 18.48 7.86
CA GLY A 42 -6.33 18.99 9.18
C GLY A 42 -7.32 18.61 10.29
N THR A 43 -8.40 17.90 9.98
CA THR A 43 -9.36 17.43 10.99
C THR A 43 -8.90 16.17 11.71
N GLU A 44 -7.94 15.44 11.15
CA GLU A 44 -7.42 14.21 11.74
C GLU A 44 -6.32 14.48 12.77
N ARG A 45 -6.55 14.00 14.01
CA ARG A 45 -5.59 14.15 15.13
C ARG A 45 -4.22 13.52 14.88
N ASP A 46 -4.11 12.48 14.04
CA ASP A 46 -2.87 11.73 13.81
C ASP A 46 -2.86 11.00 12.45
N ALA A 47 -3.08 11.76 11.36
CA ALA A 47 -3.10 11.19 10.01
C ALA A 47 -1.78 10.53 9.62
N ALA A 48 -0.65 11.16 9.98
CA ALA A 48 0.69 10.70 9.63
C ALA A 48 1.01 9.32 10.21
N SER A 49 0.80 9.13 11.52
CA SER A 49 1.08 7.83 12.14
C SER A 49 0.09 6.77 11.68
N ASN A 50 -1.18 7.14 11.45
CA ASN A 50 -2.19 6.21 10.96
C ASN A 50 -1.84 5.67 9.57
N LEU A 51 -1.53 6.57 8.63
CA LEU A 51 -1.12 6.21 7.27
C LEU A 51 0.23 5.49 7.26
N GLY A 52 1.21 5.95 8.04
CA GLY A 52 2.52 5.31 8.12
C GLY A 52 2.45 3.86 8.59
N ARG A 53 1.67 3.58 9.66
CA ARG A 53 1.46 2.20 10.11
C ARG A 53 0.71 1.36 9.09
N TYR A 54 -0.28 1.95 8.42
CA TYR A 54 -1.04 1.26 7.38
C TYR A 54 -0.15 0.87 6.18
N LEU A 55 0.67 1.79 5.67
CA LEU A 55 1.61 1.51 4.58
C LEU A 55 2.61 0.41 4.95
N ARG A 56 3.16 0.45 6.17
CA ARG A 56 4.06 -0.63 6.66
C ARG A 56 3.37 -1.99 6.71
N ALA A 57 2.10 -2.05 7.10
CA ALA A 57 1.35 -3.30 7.11
C ALA A 57 1.13 -3.84 5.68
N LEU A 58 0.80 -2.96 4.74
CA LEU A 58 0.67 -3.33 3.32
C LEU A 58 2.01 -3.77 2.72
N GLU A 59 3.12 -3.13 3.11
CA GLU A 59 4.47 -3.48 2.67
C GLU A 59 4.83 -4.89 3.15
N LYS A 60 4.63 -5.16 4.44
CA LYS A 60 4.86 -6.49 5.02
C LYS A 60 4.00 -7.58 4.37
N ALA A 61 2.76 -7.26 4.02
CA ALA A 61 1.85 -8.16 3.33
C ALA A 61 2.16 -8.33 1.83
N GLY A 62 3.19 -7.66 1.29
CA GLY A 62 3.55 -7.72 -0.14
C GLY A 62 2.58 -7.02 -1.09
N ILE A 63 1.57 -6.31 -0.56
CA ILE A 63 0.57 -5.57 -1.37
C ILE A 63 1.22 -4.35 -2.02
N ILE A 64 2.19 -3.74 -1.33
CA ILE A 64 2.98 -2.62 -1.83
C ILE A 64 4.46 -2.91 -1.62
N ARG A 65 5.32 -2.26 -2.41
CA ARG A 65 6.77 -2.37 -2.32
C ARG A 65 7.38 -1.00 -2.03
N ARG A 66 8.30 -0.94 -1.07
CA ARG A 66 9.18 0.23 -0.91
C ARG A 66 10.23 0.25 -2.02
N GLU A 67 10.43 1.38 -2.67
CA GLU A 67 11.57 1.57 -3.57
C GLU A 67 12.84 1.84 -2.75
N ALA A 68 13.98 1.28 -3.19
CA ALA A 68 15.27 1.50 -2.53
C ALA A 68 15.77 2.95 -2.70
N ALA A 69 15.46 3.56 -3.86
CA ALA A 69 15.71 4.96 -4.11
C ALA A 69 14.67 5.82 -3.38
N ARG A 70 15.13 6.80 -2.62
CA ARG A 70 14.26 7.81 -2.02
C ARG A 70 14.03 8.95 -3.01
N GLN A 71 12.79 9.44 -3.05
CA GLN A 71 12.49 10.67 -3.79
C GLN A 71 13.15 11.86 -3.06
N PRO A 72 13.97 12.68 -3.74
CA PRO A 72 14.55 13.87 -3.12
C PRO A 72 13.43 14.79 -2.62
N GLY A 73 13.55 15.28 -1.39
CA GLY A 73 12.61 16.25 -0.86
C GLY A 73 12.92 17.66 -1.36
N ALA A 74 12.01 18.61 -1.10
CA ALA A 74 12.13 19.98 -1.58
C ALA A 74 13.31 20.77 -0.95
N ALA A 75 13.83 20.32 0.20
CA ALA A 75 15.00 20.91 0.83
C ALA A 75 16.27 20.13 0.45
N THR A 76 17.34 20.86 0.12
CA THR A 76 18.68 20.32 -0.19
C THR A 76 19.23 19.39 0.90
N THR A 77 18.80 19.58 2.16
CA THR A 77 19.20 18.78 3.33
C THR A 77 18.19 17.71 3.72
N SER A 78 17.14 17.48 2.94
CA SER A 78 16.12 16.48 3.29
C SER A 78 16.64 15.06 3.06
N ASN A 79 16.35 14.16 3.99
CA ASN A 79 16.67 12.72 3.88
C ASN A 79 15.86 11.97 2.79
N GLY A 80 15.16 12.71 1.92
CA GLY A 80 14.23 12.19 0.92
C GLY A 80 12.97 11.53 1.51
N HIS A 81 12.09 11.09 0.63
CA HIS A 81 10.85 10.39 0.97
C HIS A 81 10.86 8.96 0.41
N ILE A 82 10.35 8.01 1.22
CA ILE A 82 10.17 6.63 0.77
C ILE A 82 9.03 6.63 -0.26
N ARG A 83 9.31 6.04 -1.42
CA ARG A 83 8.33 5.82 -2.48
C ARG A 83 7.76 4.41 -2.35
N TYR A 84 6.43 4.32 -2.37
CA TYR A 84 5.69 3.09 -2.27
C TYR A 84 4.99 2.80 -3.59
N GLN A 85 5.30 1.65 -4.19
CA GLN A 85 4.69 1.17 -5.40
C GLN A 85 3.60 0.13 -5.07
N LEU A 86 2.42 0.28 -5.64
CA LEU A 86 1.34 -0.69 -5.58
C LEU A 86 1.71 -1.91 -6.42
N ILE A 87 1.75 -3.09 -5.79
CA ILE A 87 2.04 -4.37 -6.46
C ILE A 87 0.73 -5.13 -6.69
N ILE A 88 -0.12 -5.19 -5.68
CA ILE A 88 -1.39 -5.93 -5.73
C ILE A 88 -2.55 -4.93 -5.65
N ASN A 89 -3.36 -4.85 -6.71
CA ASN A 89 -4.59 -4.08 -6.70
C ASN A 89 -5.75 -4.89 -6.12
N ALA A 90 -5.88 -4.88 -4.80
CA ALA A 90 -6.95 -5.52 -4.02
C ALA A 90 -8.37 -4.90 -4.21
N GLY A 91 -8.65 -4.20 -5.31
CA GLY A 91 -10.02 -3.76 -5.64
C GLY A 91 -10.51 -2.51 -4.90
N ARG A 92 -11.84 -2.30 -4.87
CA ARG A 92 -12.47 -1.01 -4.51
C ARG A 92 -12.32 -0.63 -3.05
N LYS A 93 -12.63 -1.55 -2.16
CA LYS A 93 -12.49 -1.36 -0.71
C LYS A 93 -11.02 -1.49 -0.32
N ALA A 94 -10.59 -0.71 0.65
CA ALA A 94 -9.23 -0.76 1.14
C ALA A 94 -8.98 -2.07 1.92
N PRO A 95 -7.80 -2.70 1.73
CA PRO A 95 -7.38 -3.80 2.58
C PRO A 95 -7.37 -3.38 4.04
N VAL A 96 -7.85 -4.27 4.91
CA VAL A 96 -8.01 -4.04 6.34
C VAL A 96 -6.89 -4.73 7.09
N TRP A 97 -5.99 -3.93 7.66
CA TRP A 97 -4.97 -4.44 8.58
C TRP A 97 -5.61 -4.87 9.91
N ARG A 98 -5.48 -6.16 10.25
CA ARG A 98 -5.95 -6.76 11.50
C ARG A 98 -4.77 -6.94 12.46
N ILE A 99 -4.55 -5.93 13.30
CA ILE A 99 -3.38 -5.85 14.22
C ILE A 99 -3.22 -7.12 15.07
N LYS A 100 -4.30 -7.62 15.67
CA LYS A 100 -4.25 -8.78 16.59
C LYS A 100 -3.81 -10.09 15.93
N SER A 101 -4.08 -10.23 14.64
CA SER A 101 -3.80 -11.46 13.89
C SER A 101 -2.62 -11.30 12.95
N GLU A 102 -1.99 -10.12 12.95
CA GLU A 102 -0.89 -9.77 12.07
C GLU A 102 -1.10 -10.07 10.56
N VAL A 103 -2.34 -9.87 10.09
CA VAL A 103 -2.71 -10.07 8.69
C VAL A 103 -3.32 -8.82 8.05
N VAL A 104 -3.28 -8.76 6.73
CA VAL A 104 -4.05 -7.82 5.92
C VAL A 104 -5.15 -8.58 5.18
N TYR A 105 -6.40 -8.24 5.47
CA TYR A 105 -7.57 -8.85 4.82
C TYR A 105 -8.05 -7.97 3.67
N ASP A 106 -8.22 -8.53 2.47
CA ASP A 106 -8.89 -7.88 1.37
C ASP A 106 -10.41 -8.14 1.41
N PRO A 107 -11.24 -7.12 1.72
CA PRO A 107 -12.70 -7.27 1.74
C PRO A 107 -13.37 -7.35 0.36
N ASN A 108 -12.62 -7.21 -0.74
CA ASN A 108 -13.16 -7.35 -2.10
C ASN A 108 -13.08 -8.81 -2.58
N SER A 109 -11.94 -9.47 -2.37
CA SER A 109 -11.73 -10.87 -2.77
C SER A 109 -11.93 -11.87 -1.63
N GLY A 110 -11.85 -11.44 -0.38
CA GLY A 110 -11.85 -12.32 0.80
C GLY A 110 -10.46 -12.88 1.14
N ILE A 111 -9.42 -12.55 0.38
CA ILE A 111 -8.05 -13.04 0.58
C ILE A 111 -7.44 -12.44 1.86
N VAL A 112 -6.65 -13.25 2.56
CA VAL A 112 -5.85 -12.83 3.71
C VAL A 112 -4.38 -12.92 3.33
N TYR A 113 -3.64 -11.83 3.56
CA TYR A 113 -2.21 -11.73 3.35
C TYR A 113 -1.51 -11.70 4.71
N ASP A 114 -0.64 -12.67 4.97
CA ASP A 114 0.18 -12.70 6.17
C ASP A 114 1.29 -11.64 6.10
N MET A 115 1.51 -10.91 7.19
CA MET A 115 2.57 -9.90 7.25
C MET A 115 3.96 -10.48 7.59
N GLU A 116 4.03 -11.75 7.97
CA GLU A 116 5.26 -12.44 8.37
C GLU A 116 5.79 -13.36 7.26
N ALA A 117 5.05 -13.52 6.16
CA ALA A 117 5.56 -14.19 4.98
C ALA A 117 6.74 -13.38 4.43
N PRO A 118 7.97 -13.96 4.34
CA PRO A 118 9.09 -13.27 3.73
C PRO A 118 8.65 -12.85 2.32
N LEU A 119 8.78 -11.55 2.01
CA LEU A 119 8.53 -11.01 0.68
C LEU A 119 9.11 -12.00 -0.34
N PRO A 120 8.34 -12.52 -1.31
CA PRO A 120 8.95 -13.31 -2.36
C PRO A 120 10.08 -12.46 -2.93
N ASN A 121 11.29 -13.03 -2.88
CA ASN A 121 12.50 -12.50 -3.49
C ASN A 121 12.12 -11.91 -4.85
N PRO A 122 12.67 -10.74 -5.25
CA PRO A 122 12.05 -9.85 -6.22
C PRO A 122 11.58 -10.62 -7.45
N LEU A 123 10.34 -10.32 -7.88
CA LEU A 123 9.73 -10.83 -9.11
C LEU A 123 10.81 -11.06 -10.18
N PRO A 124 10.85 -12.23 -10.84
CA PRO A 124 11.79 -12.46 -11.93
C PRO A 124 11.67 -11.27 -12.87
N GLN A 125 12.79 -10.57 -13.06
CA GLN A 125 12.86 -9.42 -13.93
C GLN A 125 12.39 -9.93 -15.29
N ALA A 126 11.25 -9.41 -15.77
CA ALA A 126 10.74 -9.75 -17.08
C ALA A 126 11.82 -9.36 -18.09
N GLY A 127 12.59 -10.33 -18.59
CA GLY A 127 13.64 -10.07 -19.56
C GLY A 127 14.92 -10.91 -19.44
N GLU A 128 14.83 -12.23 -19.31
CA GLU A 128 15.84 -13.11 -19.89
C GLU A 128 15.12 -14.16 -20.72
N GLY A 129 14.97 -13.83 -22.01
CA GLY A 129 14.42 -14.74 -23.00
C GLY A 129 15.29 -16.00 -23.04
N ALA A 130 14.63 -17.13 -22.87
CA ALA A 130 15.16 -18.42 -23.27
C ALA A 130 15.67 -18.30 -24.71
N ASN A 131 17.00 -18.30 -24.87
CA ASN A 131 17.63 -18.42 -26.17
C ASN A 131 17.54 -19.90 -26.56
N GLU A 132 16.38 -20.28 -27.08
CA GLU A 132 16.17 -21.57 -27.73
C GLU A 132 16.83 -21.51 -29.11
N LYS A 133 18.14 -21.73 -29.15
CA LYS A 133 18.87 -22.11 -30.36
C LYS A 133 19.26 -23.58 -30.24
N GLY A 134 18.25 -24.42 -30.36
CA GLY A 134 18.39 -25.85 -30.59
C GLY A 134 17.65 -26.23 -31.87
N ILE A 135 18.22 -25.92 -33.02
CA ILE A 135 17.91 -26.61 -34.27
C ILE A 135 19.21 -26.96 -34.96
N ASN A 136 19.65 -28.19 -34.71
CA ASN A 136 20.60 -28.92 -35.53
C ASN A 136 20.00 -29.02 -36.94
N HIS A 137 20.75 -28.63 -37.96
CA HIS A 137 20.57 -29.15 -39.30
C HIS A 137 21.86 -29.90 -39.62
N GLU A 138 21.76 -31.23 -39.51
CA GLU A 138 22.61 -32.16 -40.24
C GLU A 138 22.13 -32.24 -41.69
N GLU A 139 23.10 -32.48 -42.58
CA GLU A 139 23.07 -32.67 -44.04
C GLU A 139 22.90 -31.46 -44.97
#